data_AF-A0A1Q9P1W2-F1
#
_entry.id   AF-A0A1Q9P1W2-F1
#
_cell.length_a   1.000
_cell.length_b   1.000
_cell.length_c   1.000
_cell.angle_alpha   90.00
_cell.angle_beta   90.00
_cell.angle_gamma   90.00
#
_symmetry.space_group_name_H-M   'P 1'
#
loop_
_entity.id
_entity.type
_entity.pdbx_description
1 polymer ?
#
loop_
_entity_poly.entity_id
_entity_poly.type
_entity_poly.pdbx_seq_one_letter_code
_entity_poly.pdbx_strand_id
1 'polypeptide(L)'
;DYVWSDQSISQVKDTAMEYLNRARKFAEDDEGPSAIFEMREGIFNLGRVVLMVNNNFLILKPAEVLTEVRMLDPMIYSLFLRAFKLKGMDEPKLLAVLNDLRQWLDIAESRLGSVTIDEQALLATGLLSQSQREYHGSLGLTYNGDYELAVLEMRQAACSLGRTLITLKEFSSLVDGAFMDRLSETEPGFYEEILVEHGAYDILPKEITRIIGEAQFLAQRL
;
A
#
# COMPACT_ATOMS: atom_id res chain seq x y z
N ASP A 1 14.44 22.44 -19.08
CA ASP A 1 13.38 22.32 -18.07
C ASP A 1 13.44 20.97 -17.40
N TYR A 2 13.32 20.95 -16.08
CA TYR A 2 13.33 19.71 -15.30
C TYR A 2 11.94 19.08 -15.39
N VAL A 3 11.81 18.08 -16.26
CA VAL A 3 10.56 17.36 -16.52
C VAL A 3 10.78 15.86 -16.39
N TRP A 4 9.74 15.14 -15.98
CA TRP A 4 9.73 13.69 -16.05
C TRP A 4 9.91 13.24 -17.50
N SER A 5 10.72 12.19 -17.72
CA SER A 5 10.85 11.60 -19.05
C SER A 5 9.64 10.74 -19.37
N ASP A 6 9.20 10.72 -20.64
CA ASP A 6 8.11 9.86 -21.11
C ASP A 6 8.37 8.39 -20.79
N GLN A 7 9.64 7.97 -20.81
CA GLN A 7 10.06 6.63 -20.44
C GLN A 7 9.76 6.33 -18.97
N SER A 8 10.09 7.24 -18.06
CA SER A 8 9.82 7.08 -16.63
C SER A 8 8.33 7.04 -16.34
N ILE A 9 7.55 7.91 -16.98
CA ILE A 9 6.08 7.92 -16.87
C ILE A 9 5.50 6.58 -17.36
N SER A 10 5.95 6.12 -18.53
CA SER A 10 5.49 4.86 -19.12
C SER A 10 5.81 3.66 -18.21
N GLN A 11 7.01 3.61 -17.64
CA GLN A 11 7.38 2.54 -16.70
C GLN A 11 6.45 2.47 -15.50
N VAL A 12 6.15 3.60 -14.86
CA VAL A 12 5.24 3.63 -13.69
C VAL A 12 3.82 3.24 -14.10
N LYS A 13 3.38 3.65 -15.29
CA LYS A 13 2.08 3.25 -15.86
C LYS A 13 2.02 1.76 -16.16
N ASP A 14 3.07 1.19 -16.75
CA ASP A 14 3.16 -0.24 -17.05
C ASP A 14 3.12 -1.06 -15.74
N THR A 15 3.88 -0.64 -14.73
CA THR A 15 3.81 -1.23 -13.39
C THR A 15 2.40 -1.16 -12.80
N ALA A 16 1.73 0.00 -12.89
CA ALA A 16 0.34 0.14 -12.43
C ALA A 16 -0.59 -0.85 -13.14
N MET A 17 -0.43 -1.04 -14.46
CA MET A 17 -1.22 -1.98 -15.24
C MET A 17 -0.92 -3.44 -14.88
N GLU A 18 0.33 -3.80 -14.60
CA GLU A 18 0.71 -5.13 -14.13
C GLU A 18 0.00 -5.48 -12.81
N TYR A 19 0.01 -4.57 -11.83
CA TYR A 19 -0.73 -4.72 -10.58
C TYR A 19 -2.23 -4.92 -10.83
N LEU A 20 -2.85 -4.09 -11.68
CA LEU A 20 -4.28 -4.22 -11.99
C LEU A 20 -4.63 -5.52 -12.71
N ASN A 21 -3.74 -6.03 -13.56
CA ASN A 21 -3.90 -7.31 -14.25
C ASN A 21 -3.79 -8.49 -13.27
N ARG A 22 -2.83 -8.46 -12.35
CA ARG A 22 -2.75 -9.47 -11.27
C ARG A 22 -3.96 -9.41 -10.35
N ALA A 23 -4.40 -8.22 -9.96
CA ALA A 23 -5.60 -8.02 -9.16
C ALA A 23 -6.84 -8.64 -9.80
N ARG A 24 -7.00 -8.48 -11.12
CA ARG A 24 -8.08 -9.10 -11.88
C ARG A 24 -8.02 -10.63 -11.78
N LYS A 25 -6.84 -11.21 -11.99
CA LYS A 25 -6.66 -12.66 -11.90
C LYS A 25 -7.02 -13.19 -10.51
N PHE A 26 -6.54 -12.55 -9.44
CA PHE A 26 -6.91 -12.93 -8.08
C PHE A 26 -8.42 -12.79 -7.80
N ALA A 27 -9.07 -11.77 -8.38
CA ALA A 27 -10.52 -11.64 -8.26
C ALA A 27 -11.29 -12.74 -9.01
N GLU A 28 -10.74 -13.28 -10.10
CA GLU A 28 -11.29 -14.42 -10.85
C GLU A 28 -11.07 -15.75 -10.12
N ASP A 29 -9.97 -15.87 -9.38
CA ASP A 29 -9.60 -17.04 -8.57
C ASP A 29 -10.25 -17.02 -7.16
N ASP A 30 -11.17 -16.09 -6.88
CA ASP A 30 -11.83 -15.86 -5.58
C ASP A 30 -10.86 -15.52 -4.41
N GLU A 31 -9.66 -15.04 -4.72
CA GLU A 31 -8.63 -14.62 -3.76
C GLU A 31 -8.78 -13.13 -3.41
N GLY A 32 -9.83 -12.79 -2.66
CA GLY A 32 -10.21 -11.41 -2.33
C GLY A 32 -9.10 -10.53 -1.73
N PRO A 33 -8.40 -10.95 -0.66
CA PRO A 33 -7.34 -10.16 -0.03
C PRO A 33 -6.19 -9.82 -1.00
N SER A 34 -5.72 -10.81 -1.76
CA SER A 34 -4.69 -10.66 -2.81
C SER A 34 -5.16 -9.71 -3.92
N ALA A 35 -6.41 -9.86 -4.38
CA ALA A 35 -6.99 -8.98 -5.38
C ALA A 35 -7.04 -7.52 -4.92
N ILE A 36 -7.47 -7.26 -3.68
CA ILE A 36 -7.57 -5.90 -3.13
C ILE A 36 -6.18 -5.29 -2.92
N PHE A 37 -5.21 -6.08 -2.44
CA PHE A 37 -3.83 -5.63 -2.28
C PHE A 37 -3.26 -5.15 -3.63
N GLU A 38 -3.28 -6.02 -4.64
CA GLU A 38 -2.76 -5.69 -5.98
C GLU A 38 -3.53 -4.53 -6.61
N MET A 39 -4.85 -4.47 -6.42
CA MET A 39 -5.68 -3.36 -6.92
C MET A 39 -5.26 -2.02 -6.31
N ARG A 40 -4.99 -1.98 -4.99
CA ARG A 40 -4.55 -0.78 -4.27
C ARG A 40 -3.19 -0.31 -4.77
N GLU A 41 -2.23 -1.22 -4.92
CA GLU A 41 -0.90 -0.91 -5.49
C GLU A 41 -1.01 -0.35 -6.92
N GLY A 42 -1.88 -0.93 -7.75
CA GLY A 42 -2.15 -0.43 -9.09
C GLY A 42 -2.71 1.00 -9.08
N ILE A 43 -3.74 1.24 -8.27
CA ILE A 43 -4.35 2.58 -8.12
C ILE A 43 -3.35 3.60 -7.58
N PHE A 44 -2.50 3.20 -6.63
CA PHE A 44 -1.49 4.07 -6.08
C PHE A 44 -0.48 4.52 -7.14
N ASN A 45 0.01 3.58 -7.95
CA ASN A 45 0.90 3.91 -9.06
C ASN A 45 0.21 4.75 -10.15
N LEU A 46 -1.10 4.56 -10.42
CA LEU A 46 -1.84 5.49 -11.28
C LEU A 46 -1.88 6.91 -10.71
N GLY A 47 -2.02 7.05 -9.39
CA GLY A 47 -1.89 8.35 -8.73
C GLY A 47 -0.53 9.00 -9.00
N ARG A 48 0.57 8.23 -8.93
CA ARG A 48 1.91 8.72 -9.28
C ARG A 48 2.00 9.15 -10.74
N VAL A 49 1.42 8.37 -11.67
CA VAL A 49 1.39 8.74 -13.11
C VAL A 49 0.71 10.10 -13.30
N VAL A 50 -0.42 10.36 -12.65
CA VAL A 50 -1.10 11.67 -12.71
C VAL A 50 -0.16 12.80 -12.31
N LEU A 51 0.55 12.65 -11.20
CA LEU A 51 1.49 13.67 -10.73
C LEU A 51 2.63 13.85 -11.74
N MET A 52 3.20 12.76 -12.24
CA MET A 52 4.33 12.83 -13.16
C MET A 52 3.97 13.49 -14.50
N VAL A 53 2.80 13.17 -15.07
CA VAL A 53 2.28 13.81 -16.30
C VAL A 53 2.05 15.31 -16.10
N ASN A 54 1.70 15.73 -14.87
CA ASN A 54 1.54 17.14 -14.50
C ASN A 54 2.85 17.79 -14.00
N ASN A 55 4.00 17.12 -14.19
CA ASN A 55 5.32 17.55 -13.74
C ASN A 55 5.42 17.85 -12.23
N ASN A 56 4.68 17.11 -11.41
CA ASN A 56 4.75 17.14 -9.97
C ASN A 56 5.71 16.03 -9.47
N PHE A 57 6.61 16.37 -8.55
CA PHE A 57 7.64 15.47 -8.01
C PHE A 57 7.30 14.90 -6.63
N LEU A 58 6.15 15.25 -6.07
CA LEU A 58 5.63 14.77 -4.79
C LEU A 58 5.05 13.34 -4.91
N ILE A 59 5.86 12.41 -5.42
CA ILE A 59 5.44 11.03 -5.76
C ILE A 59 5.83 9.99 -4.72
N LEU A 60 6.56 10.40 -3.67
CA LEU A 60 7.19 9.49 -2.71
C LEU A 60 6.21 9.06 -1.63
N LYS A 61 5.61 10.01 -0.90
CA LYS A 61 4.73 9.69 0.22
C LYS A 61 3.29 9.48 -0.23
N PRO A 62 2.60 8.46 0.28
CA PRO A 62 1.18 8.26 -0.07
C PRO A 62 0.30 9.48 0.20
N ALA A 63 0.49 10.16 1.33
CA ALA A 63 -0.27 11.37 1.65
C ALA A 63 -0.03 12.52 0.66
N GLU A 64 1.21 12.67 0.16
CA GLU A 64 1.57 13.66 -0.86
C GLU A 64 0.84 13.34 -2.18
N VAL A 65 0.93 12.09 -2.65
CA VAL A 65 0.24 11.66 -3.87
C VAL A 65 -1.25 11.92 -3.78
N LEU A 66 -1.90 11.52 -2.69
CA LEU A 66 -3.34 11.68 -2.53
C LEU A 66 -3.77 13.16 -2.49
N THR A 67 -2.98 14.01 -1.83
CA THR A 67 -3.23 15.45 -1.75
C THR A 67 -3.23 16.09 -3.14
N GLU A 68 -2.24 15.75 -3.96
CA GLU A 68 -2.10 16.29 -5.31
C GLU A 68 -3.12 15.69 -6.29
N VAL A 69 -3.37 14.38 -6.22
CA VAL A 69 -4.40 13.70 -7.03
C VAL A 69 -5.78 14.31 -6.79
N ARG A 70 -6.11 14.70 -5.55
CA ARG A 70 -7.38 15.36 -5.22
C ARG A 70 -7.62 16.62 -6.07
N MET A 71 -6.55 17.35 -6.40
CA MET A 71 -6.61 18.59 -7.18
C MET A 71 -6.52 18.33 -8.69
N LEU A 72 -5.70 17.36 -9.11
CA LEU A 72 -5.35 17.13 -10.51
C LEU A 72 -6.32 16.18 -11.23
N ASP A 73 -6.84 15.16 -10.55
CA ASP A 73 -7.70 14.14 -11.16
C ASP A 73 -8.80 13.65 -10.19
N PRO A 74 -9.98 14.31 -10.19
CA PRO A 74 -11.09 13.95 -9.31
C PRO A 74 -11.61 12.52 -9.51
N MET A 75 -11.44 11.95 -10.71
CA MET A 75 -11.86 10.57 -10.99
C MET A 75 -10.96 9.56 -10.30
N ILE A 76 -9.63 9.77 -10.37
CA ILE A 76 -8.68 8.94 -9.63
C ILE A 76 -8.83 9.16 -8.12
N TYR A 77 -9.04 10.39 -7.65
CA TYR A 77 -9.31 10.64 -6.23
C TYR A 77 -10.54 9.85 -5.73
N SER A 78 -11.62 9.82 -6.51
CA SER A 78 -12.82 9.01 -6.18
C SER A 78 -12.53 7.50 -6.13
N LEU A 79 -11.60 6.99 -6.94
CA LEU A 79 -11.13 5.61 -6.82
C LEU A 79 -10.33 5.39 -5.54
N PHE A 80 -9.42 6.31 -5.17
CA PHE A 80 -8.67 6.22 -3.91
C PHE A 80 -9.61 6.13 -2.71
N LEU A 81 -10.61 7.01 -2.63
CA LEU A 81 -11.59 7.02 -1.56
C LEU A 81 -12.26 5.65 -1.35
N ARG A 82 -12.64 4.97 -2.45
CA ARG A 82 -13.29 3.66 -2.42
C ARG A 82 -12.31 2.52 -2.16
N ALA A 83 -11.22 2.46 -2.92
CA ALA A 83 -10.26 1.36 -2.84
C ALA A 83 -9.59 1.27 -1.48
N PHE A 84 -9.25 2.41 -0.88
CA PHE A 84 -8.57 2.47 0.42
C PHE A 84 -9.52 2.71 1.60
N LYS A 85 -10.83 2.85 1.35
CA LYS A 85 -11.85 3.20 2.36
C LYS A 85 -11.40 4.36 3.26
N LEU A 86 -10.99 5.46 2.61
CA LEU A 86 -10.36 6.60 3.31
C LEU A 86 -11.33 7.35 4.24
N LYS A 87 -12.64 7.12 4.09
CA LYS A 87 -13.68 7.72 4.94
C LYS A 87 -14.17 6.72 5.98
N GLY A 88 -14.52 7.22 7.17
CA GLY A 88 -15.16 6.44 8.23
C GLY A 88 -14.25 6.02 9.39
N MET A 89 -12.95 6.33 9.28
CA MET A 89 -12.00 6.25 10.39
C MET A 89 -12.00 7.56 11.18
N ASP A 90 -11.99 7.45 12.50
CA ASP A 90 -11.83 8.54 13.45
C ASP A 90 -10.54 8.36 14.24
N GLU A 91 -10.14 9.39 14.99
CA GLU A 91 -8.91 9.36 15.79
C GLU A 91 -8.83 8.14 16.73
N PRO A 92 -9.85 7.80 17.54
CA PRO A 92 -9.77 6.63 18.42
C PRO A 92 -9.54 5.32 17.67
N LYS A 93 -10.21 5.09 16.54
CA LYS A 93 -10.01 3.88 15.74
C LYS A 93 -8.61 3.85 15.12
N LEU A 94 -8.15 4.97 14.54
CA LEU A 94 -6.81 5.06 13.98
C LEU A 94 -5.73 4.79 15.02
N LEU A 95 -5.86 5.39 16.20
CA LEU A 95 -4.92 5.17 17.30
C LEU A 95 -4.93 3.71 17.79
N ALA A 96 -6.07 3.04 17.79
CA ALA A 96 -6.13 1.61 18.11
C ALA A 96 -5.31 0.78 17.11
N VAL A 97 -5.55 0.96 15.80
CA VAL A 97 -4.80 0.24 14.76
C VAL A 97 -3.30 0.57 14.81
N LEU A 98 -2.95 1.85 15.03
CA LEU A 98 -1.56 2.27 15.16
C LEU A 98 -0.89 1.68 16.40
N ASN A 99 -1.60 1.48 17.49
CA ASN A 99 -1.05 0.80 18.66
C ASN A 99 -0.77 -0.68 18.39
N ASP A 100 -1.62 -1.36 17.63
CA ASP A 100 -1.40 -2.75 17.23
C ASP A 100 -0.22 -2.85 16.24
N LEU A 101 -0.17 -1.96 15.24
CA LEU A 101 0.98 -1.86 14.32
C LEU A 101 2.29 -1.60 15.06
N ARG A 102 2.27 -0.77 16.12
CA ARG A 102 3.45 -0.50 16.94
C ARG A 102 3.98 -1.76 17.61
N GLN A 103 3.10 -2.61 18.16
CA GLN A 103 3.51 -3.88 18.77
C GLN A 103 4.23 -4.76 17.75
N TRP A 104 3.72 -4.81 16.52
CA TRP A 104 4.36 -5.57 15.43
C TRP A 104 5.68 -4.97 14.96
N LEU A 105 5.82 -3.64 14.98
CA LEU A 105 7.10 -2.96 14.73
C LEU A 105 8.15 -3.36 15.77
N ASP A 106 7.79 -3.35 17.05
CA ASP A 106 8.68 -3.72 18.16
C ASP A 106 9.11 -5.21 18.03
N ILE A 107 8.18 -6.08 17.62
CA ILE A 107 8.48 -7.50 17.31
C ILE A 107 9.46 -7.62 16.15
N ALA A 108 9.25 -6.89 15.04
CA ALA A 108 10.13 -6.92 13.88
C ALA A 108 11.53 -6.43 14.23
N GLU A 109 11.65 -5.33 14.99
CA GLU A 109 12.92 -4.80 15.45
C GLU A 109 13.69 -5.80 16.32
N SER A 110 12.99 -6.44 17.28
CA SER A 110 13.62 -7.48 18.11
C SER A 110 14.10 -8.68 17.28
N ARG A 111 13.38 -9.07 16.23
CA ARG A 111 13.73 -10.21 15.35
C ARG A 111 14.88 -9.88 14.41
N LEU A 112 15.03 -8.62 14.00
CA LEU A 112 16.12 -8.18 13.12
C LEU A 112 17.51 -8.52 13.71
N GLY A 113 17.68 -8.38 15.02
CA GLY A 113 18.92 -8.74 15.72
C GLY A 113 19.27 -10.23 15.69
N SER A 114 18.34 -11.10 15.28
CA SER A 114 18.53 -12.56 15.18
C SER A 114 18.82 -13.03 13.75
N VAL A 115 18.80 -12.14 12.75
CA VAL A 115 19.08 -12.48 11.35
C VAL A 115 20.59 -12.64 11.15
N THR A 116 21.00 -13.78 10.58
CA THR A 116 22.42 -14.14 10.42
C THR A 116 22.95 -13.93 9.01
N ILE A 117 22.07 -13.69 8.02
CA ILE A 117 22.44 -13.45 6.63
C ILE A 117 22.47 -11.94 6.40
N ASP A 118 23.64 -11.39 6.08
CA ASP A 118 23.84 -9.94 5.95
C ASP A 118 22.93 -9.29 4.89
N GLU A 119 22.75 -9.93 3.73
CA GLU A 119 21.88 -9.41 2.67
C GLU A 119 20.41 -9.37 3.10
N GLN A 120 19.96 -10.38 3.85
CA GLN A 120 18.62 -10.43 4.42
C GLN A 120 18.43 -9.34 5.48
N ALA A 121 19.42 -9.17 6.37
CA ALA A 121 19.40 -8.13 7.38
C ALA A 121 19.37 -6.73 6.77
N LEU A 122 20.12 -6.49 5.70
CA LEU A 122 20.13 -5.21 4.98
C LEU A 122 18.76 -4.90 4.36
N LEU A 123 18.17 -5.87 3.66
CA LEU A 123 16.85 -5.70 3.05
C LEU A 123 15.76 -5.48 4.10
N ALA A 124 15.75 -6.32 5.16
CA ALA A 124 14.80 -6.20 6.26
C ALA A 124 14.94 -4.85 6.98
N THR A 125 16.16 -4.35 7.20
CA THR A 125 16.41 -3.04 7.81
C THR A 125 15.83 -1.92 6.96
N GLY A 126 16.00 -1.98 5.63
CA GLY A 126 15.45 -0.99 4.71
C GLY A 126 13.92 -0.94 4.75
N LEU A 127 13.28 -2.11 4.72
CA LEU A 127 11.82 -2.25 4.80
C LEU A 127 11.27 -1.81 6.16
N LEU A 128 11.93 -2.19 7.26
CA LEU A 128 11.54 -1.80 8.62
C LEU A 128 11.62 -0.28 8.78
N SER A 129 12.73 0.32 8.32
CA SER A 129 12.91 1.77 8.36
C SER A 129 11.84 2.50 7.56
N GLN A 130 11.42 1.94 6.41
CA GLN A 130 10.32 2.49 5.62
C GLN A 130 9.00 2.41 6.39
N SER A 131 8.68 1.25 6.96
CA SER A 131 7.47 1.04 7.74
C SER A 131 7.38 1.98 8.95
N GLN A 132 8.48 2.16 9.68
CA GLN A 132 8.53 3.09 10.82
C GLN A 132 8.29 4.55 10.39
N ARG A 133 8.82 4.98 9.24
CA ARG A 133 8.58 6.32 8.70
C ARG A 133 7.10 6.54 8.36
N GLU A 134 6.49 5.57 7.69
CA GLU A 134 5.07 5.61 7.31
C GLU A 134 4.16 5.56 8.55
N TYR A 135 4.51 4.74 9.54
CA TYR A 135 3.83 4.67 10.83
C TYR A 135 3.83 6.03 11.54
N HIS A 136 5.00 6.66 11.69
CA HIS A 136 5.09 7.97 12.33
C HIS A 136 4.42 9.07 11.50
N GLY A 137 4.43 8.96 10.17
CA GLY A 137 3.67 9.84 9.28
C GLY A 137 2.17 9.74 9.54
N SER A 138 1.63 8.53 9.59
CA SER A 138 0.23 8.26 9.90
C SER A 138 -0.17 8.75 11.29
N LEU A 139 0.67 8.51 12.30
CA LEU A 139 0.44 8.99 13.66
C LEU A 139 0.37 10.52 13.74
N GLY A 140 1.28 11.21 13.05
CA GLY A 140 1.27 12.67 12.96
C GLY A 140 0.01 13.21 12.29
N LEU A 141 -0.41 12.61 11.17
CA LEU A 141 -1.64 12.98 10.46
C LEU A 141 -2.89 12.72 11.29
N THR A 142 -2.89 11.65 12.08
CA THR A 142 -3.98 11.31 13.00
C THR A 142 -4.18 12.42 14.03
N TYR A 143 -3.12 12.83 14.72
CA TYR A 143 -3.23 13.92 15.71
C TYR A 143 -3.53 15.30 15.11
N ASN A 144 -3.23 15.50 13.83
CA ASN A 144 -3.57 16.73 13.11
C ASN A 144 -5.01 16.74 12.57
N GLY A 145 -5.75 15.62 12.66
CA GLY A 145 -7.13 15.51 12.18
C GLY A 145 -7.27 15.16 10.70
N ASP A 146 -6.17 14.87 9.99
CA ASP A 146 -6.15 14.52 8.56
C ASP A 146 -6.37 13.01 8.35
N TYR A 147 -7.53 12.49 8.78
CA TYR A 147 -7.78 11.04 8.84
C TYR A 147 -7.70 10.33 7.49
N GLU A 148 -8.12 10.97 6.38
CA GLU A 148 -8.00 10.35 5.04
C GLU A 148 -6.53 10.06 4.69
N LEU A 149 -5.64 11.02 4.98
CA LEU A 149 -4.21 10.86 4.72
C LEU A 149 -3.59 9.86 5.70
N ALA A 150 -4.01 9.92 6.98
CA ALA A 150 -3.55 9.01 8.02
C ALA A 150 -3.85 7.54 7.68
N VAL A 151 -5.06 7.24 7.18
CA VAL A 151 -5.44 5.89 6.73
C VAL A 151 -4.52 5.40 5.61
N LEU A 152 -4.22 6.26 4.64
CA LEU A 152 -3.40 5.86 3.50
C LEU A 152 -1.95 5.55 3.93
N GLU A 153 -1.36 6.40 4.76
CA GLU A 153 -0.02 6.17 5.33
C GLU A 153 0.01 4.93 6.24
N MET A 154 -1.03 4.72 7.06
CA MET A 154 -1.15 3.54 7.92
C MET A 154 -1.16 2.24 7.11
N ARG A 155 -1.92 2.21 6.01
CA ARG A 155 -1.99 1.05 5.13
C ARG A 155 -0.64 0.76 4.47
N GLN A 156 0.07 1.81 4.05
CA GLN A 156 1.42 1.65 3.52
C GLN A 156 2.39 1.10 4.58
N ALA A 157 2.33 1.65 5.80
CA ALA A 157 3.14 1.19 6.93
C ALA A 157 2.91 -0.31 7.20
N ALA A 158 1.65 -0.75 7.18
CA ALA A 158 1.28 -2.16 7.34
C ALA A 158 1.84 -3.04 6.22
N CYS A 159 1.76 -2.62 4.96
CA CYS A 159 2.35 -3.35 3.84
C CYS A 159 3.89 -3.47 3.97
N SER A 160 4.57 -2.37 4.27
CA SER A 160 6.02 -2.35 4.49
C SER A 160 6.43 -3.24 5.68
N LEU A 161 5.63 -3.26 6.75
CA LEU A 161 5.85 -4.13 7.90
C LEU A 161 5.65 -5.60 7.54
N GLY A 162 4.57 -5.95 6.83
CA GLY A 162 4.34 -7.31 6.36
C GLY A 162 5.51 -7.82 5.50
N ARG A 163 6.01 -6.99 4.58
CA ARG A 163 7.21 -7.33 3.77
C ARG A 163 8.43 -7.54 4.67
N THR A 164 8.63 -6.67 5.65
CA THR A 164 9.70 -6.81 6.65
C THR A 164 9.62 -8.15 7.36
N LEU A 165 8.44 -8.51 7.88
CA LEU A 165 8.27 -9.74 8.65
C LEU A 165 8.53 -11.00 7.81
N ILE A 166 8.08 -11.03 6.55
CA ILE A 166 8.43 -12.11 5.62
C ILE A 166 9.94 -12.17 5.42
N THR A 167 10.57 -11.03 5.09
CA THR A 167 12.02 -10.96 4.86
C THR A 167 12.83 -11.36 6.10
N LEU A 168 12.34 -11.13 7.32
CA LEU A 168 13.00 -11.57 8.55
C LEU A 168 13.00 -13.11 8.71
N LYS A 169 12.02 -13.81 8.15
CA LYS A 169 11.89 -15.27 8.22
C LYS A 169 12.56 -16.00 7.05
N GLU A 170 12.41 -15.46 5.85
CA GLU A 170 12.95 -16.05 4.63
C GLU A 170 13.60 -14.97 3.75
N PHE A 171 14.77 -15.28 3.18
CA PHE A 171 15.37 -14.41 2.17
C PHE A 171 14.58 -14.53 0.87
N SER A 172 13.54 -13.70 0.78
CA SER A 172 12.65 -13.63 -0.37
C SER A 172 12.73 -12.22 -0.96
N SER A 173 13.31 -12.09 -2.15
CA SER A 173 13.04 -10.95 -3.04
C SER A 173 11.63 -11.12 -3.59
N LEU A 174 10.61 -10.84 -2.77
CA LEU A 174 9.23 -11.07 -3.14
C LEU A 174 8.92 -10.41 -4.48
N VAL A 175 8.45 -11.22 -5.43
CA VAL A 175 7.79 -10.73 -6.65
C VAL A 175 6.37 -10.34 -6.25
N ASP A 176 5.98 -9.12 -6.58
CA ASP A 176 4.61 -8.64 -6.39
C ASP A 176 3.63 -9.63 -7.04
N GLY A 177 2.64 -10.09 -6.26
CA GLY A 177 1.73 -11.18 -6.62
C GLY A 177 1.55 -12.21 -5.49
N ALA A 178 2.62 -12.68 -4.84
CA ALA A 178 2.51 -13.72 -3.80
C ALA A 178 2.54 -13.17 -2.36
N PHE A 179 2.48 -11.84 -2.19
CA PHE A 179 2.69 -11.18 -0.91
C PHE A 179 1.68 -11.63 0.16
N MET A 180 0.39 -11.58 -0.16
CA MET A 180 -0.68 -11.88 0.79
C MET A 180 -0.65 -13.35 1.22
N ASP A 181 -0.51 -14.27 0.27
CA ASP A 181 -0.42 -15.71 0.56
C ASP A 181 0.78 -16.01 1.46
N ARG A 182 1.96 -15.49 1.11
CA ARG A 182 3.17 -15.67 1.91
C ARG A 182 3.05 -15.07 3.30
N LEU A 183 2.44 -13.89 3.42
CA LEU A 183 2.22 -13.28 4.72
C LEU A 183 1.29 -14.14 5.59
N SER A 184 0.24 -14.71 5.00
CA SER A 184 -0.71 -15.59 5.71
C SER A 184 -0.05 -16.88 6.19
N GLU A 185 0.90 -17.44 5.41
CA GLU A 185 1.65 -18.65 5.77
C GLU A 185 2.70 -18.36 6.84
N THR A 186 3.45 -17.27 6.67
CA THR A 186 4.63 -16.98 7.48
C THR A 186 4.30 -16.26 8.77
N GLU A 187 3.36 -15.30 8.75
CA GLU A 187 2.97 -14.46 9.89
C GLU A 187 1.43 -14.37 10.01
N PRO A 188 0.75 -15.51 10.29
CA PRO A 188 -0.70 -15.57 10.32
C PRO A 188 -1.33 -14.60 11.34
N GLY A 189 -0.66 -14.34 12.47
CA GLY A 189 -1.13 -13.39 13.48
C GLY A 189 -1.17 -11.95 12.95
N PHE A 190 -0.09 -11.50 12.31
CA PHE A 190 -0.05 -10.16 11.69
C PHE A 190 -1.06 -10.05 10.56
N TYR A 191 -1.15 -11.09 9.72
CA TYR A 191 -2.11 -11.16 8.64
C TYR A 191 -3.55 -10.99 9.15
N GLU A 192 -3.96 -11.73 10.18
CA GLU A 192 -5.32 -11.64 10.69
C GLU A 192 -5.57 -10.30 11.41
N GLU A 193 -4.74 -9.95 12.39
CA GLU A 193 -4.95 -8.77 13.25
C GLU A 193 -4.85 -7.45 12.45
N ILE A 194 -3.84 -7.30 11.59
CA ILE A 194 -3.57 -6.01 10.93
C ILE A 194 -4.23 -5.93 9.57
N LEU A 195 -4.12 -6.99 8.77
CA LEU A 195 -4.58 -6.97 7.39
C LEU A 195 -6.06 -7.34 7.30
N VAL A 196 -6.52 -8.40 7.95
CA VAL A 196 -7.94 -8.80 7.87
C VAL A 196 -8.83 -7.90 8.73
N GLU A 197 -8.57 -7.81 10.03
CA GLU A 197 -9.42 -7.07 10.97
C GLU A 197 -9.39 -5.55 10.71
N HIS A 198 -8.20 -4.95 10.69
CA HIS A 198 -8.05 -3.49 10.52
C HIS A 198 -7.91 -3.04 9.07
N GLY A 199 -7.32 -3.88 8.23
CA GLY A 199 -7.15 -3.60 6.81
C GLY A 199 -8.45 -3.67 6.02
N ALA A 200 -9.53 -4.18 6.62
CA ALA A 200 -10.88 -4.15 6.09
C ALA A 200 -10.88 -4.48 4.59
N TYR A 201 -10.52 -5.73 4.28
CA TYR A 201 -10.68 -6.34 2.96
C TYR A 201 -12.16 -6.69 2.70
N ASP A 202 -13.08 -5.99 3.35
CA ASP A 202 -14.53 -6.10 3.23
C ASP A 202 -15.05 -5.32 2.00
N ILE A 203 -14.28 -5.30 0.91
CA ILE A 203 -14.78 -4.86 -0.39
C ILE A 203 -15.51 -6.05 -1.00
N LEU A 204 -16.78 -5.88 -1.34
CA LEU A 204 -17.57 -6.96 -1.93
C LEU A 204 -16.91 -7.41 -3.25
N PRO A 205 -16.89 -8.71 -3.60
CA PRO A 205 -16.23 -9.18 -4.82
C PRO A 205 -16.65 -8.42 -6.09
N LYS A 206 -17.94 -8.10 -6.22
CA LYS A 206 -18.46 -7.28 -7.33
C LYS A 206 -17.89 -5.85 -7.36
N GLU A 207 -17.62 -5.26 -6.21
CA GLU A 207 -16.98 -3.95 -6.12
C GLU A 207 -15.50 -4.03 -6.47
N ILE A 208 -14.79 -5.10 -6.09
CA ILE A 208 -13.38 -5.32 -6.49
C ILE A 208 -13.26 -5.31 -8.02
N THR A 209 -14.04 -6.15 -8.71
CA THR A 209 -14.01 -6.24 -10.18
C THR A 209 -14.35 -4.89 -10.83
N ARG A 210 -15.32 -4.16 -10.27
CA ARG A 210 -15.72 -2.84 -10.76
C ARG A 210 -14.59 -1.82 -10.61
N ILE A 211 -13.96 -1.73 -9.44
CA ILE A 211 -12.87 -0.78 -9.18
C ILE A 211 -11.68 -1.08 -10.09
N ILE A 212 -11.33 -2.36 -10.28
CA ILE A 212 -10.26 -2.77 -11.22
C ILE A 212 -10.58 -2.31 -12.64
N GLY A 213 -11.80 -2.55 -13.13
CA GLY A 213 -12.22 -2.13 -14.46
C GLY A 213 -12.18 -0.62 -14.66
N GLU A 214 -12.65 0.15 -13.66
CA GLU A 214 -12.57 1.61 -13.67
C GLU A 214 -11.11 2.11 -13.65
N ALA A 215 -10.24 1.51 -12.83
CA ALA A 215 -8.83 1.87 -12.76
C ALA A 215 -8.11 1.60 -14.09
N GLN A 216 -8.35 0.46 -14.72
CA GLN A 216 -7.76 0.14 -16.03
C GLN A 216 -8.26 1.07 -17.13
N PHE A 217 -9.54 1.46 -17.10
CA PHE A 217 -10.07 2.46 -18.02
C PHE A 217 -9.36 3.82 -17.85
N LEU A 218 -9.17 4.28 -16.61
CA LEU A 218 -8.46 5.53 -16.34
C LEU A 218 -6.98 5.45 -16.72
N ALA A 219 -6.33 4.31 -16.52
CA ALA A 219 -4.96 4.08 -16.94
C ALA A 219 -4.80 4.25 -18.46
N GLN A 220 -5.76 3.79 -19.26
CA GLN A 220 -5.73 3.97 -20.72
C GLN A 220 -5.89 5.43 -21.16
N ARG A 221 -6.53 6.27 -20.33
CA ARG A 221 -6.72 7.70 -20.58
C ARG A 221 -5.46 8.53 -20.29
N LEU A 222 -4.72 8.18 -19.24
CA LEU A 222 -3.47 8.83 -18.84
C LEU A 222 -2.37 8.60 -19.87
#